data_AF-A0A161PS33-F1
#
_entry.id   AF-A0A161PS33-F1
#
_cell.length_a   1.000
_cell.length_b   1.000
_cell.length_c   1.000
_cell.angle_alpha   90.00
_cell.angle_beta   90.00
_cell.angle_gamma   90.00
#
_symmetry.space_group_name_H-M   'P 1'
#
loop_
_entity.id
_entity.type
_entity.pdbx_description
1 polymer ?
#
loop_
_entity_poly.entity_id
_entity_poly.type
_entity_poly.pdbx_seq_one_letter_code
_entity_poly.pdbx_strand_id
1 'polypeptide(L)'
;MKNAVLTIIALLITSTAHAVTAEQFVRDFSEQTERTLKYINDERASEGKRLYCEKLNDEQIALIATAVQNPDTTVAEFVDYVGNNLKCYPEFFEPLGRENLGGFLLNTKAYVMDVLMIHEVLETLNEGRSPHDSELILESYDPYYLERLLKSQ
;
A
#
# COMPACT_ATOMS: atom_id res chain seq x y z
N MET A 1 -20.13 -12.57 -57.75
CA MET A 1 -20.89 -12.06 -56.59
C MET A 1 -20.59 -12.93 -55.39
N LYS A 2 -20.10 -12.33 -54.28
CA LYS A 2 -20.47 -12.59 -52.87
C LYS A 2 -20.52 -14.08 -52.42
N ASN A 3 -19.77 -14.62 -51.45
CA ASN A 3 -19.18 -14.18 -50.18
C ASN A 3 -18.15 -15.27 -49.78
N ALA A 4 -16.92 -14.98 -49.34
CA ALA A 4 -16.48 -14.76 -47.95
C ALA A 4 -16.91 -15.83 -46.91
N VAL A 5 -16.01 -16.06 -45.94
CA VAL A 5 -16.17 -16.79 -44.64
C VAL A 5 -15.75 -18.28 -44.75
N LEU A 6 -14.74 -18.83 -44.06
CA LEU A 6 -14.18 -18.62 -42.73
C LEU A 6 -12.65 -18.91 -42.74
N THR A 7 -11.83 -17.92 -42.42
CA THR A 7 -10.55 -18.17 -41.72
C THR A 7 -10.73 -17.55 -40.35
N ILE A 8 -11.27 -18.31 -39.40
CA ILE A 8 -11.26 -17.87 -38.00
C ILE A 8 -9.81 -17.92 -37.55
N ILE A 9 -9.26 -16.72 -37.44
CA ILE A 9 -7.99 -16.41 -36.83
C ILE A 9 -8.02 -16.98 -35.40
N ALA A 10 -7.24 -18.04 -35.21
CA ALA A 10 -6.66 -18.35 -33.92
C ALA A 10 -5.81 -17.15 -33.50
N LEU A 11 -6.34 -16.28 -32.62
CA LEU A 11 -5.59 -15.33 -31.79
C LEU A 11 -6.59 -14.53 -30.93
N LEU A 12 -7.29 -15.24 -30.06
CA LEU A 12 -7.75 -14.67 -28.80
C LEU A 12 -7.13 -15.52 -27.70
N ILE A 13 -5.80 -15.48 -27.62
CA ILE A 13 -5.16 -15.62 -26.32
C ILE A 13 -5.57 -14.35 -25.60
N THR A 14 -6.72 -14.39 -24.93
CA THR A 14 -7.07 -13.43 -23.91
C THR A 14 -5.94 -13.52 -22.89
N SER A 15 -4.99 -12.60 -22.96
CA SER A 15 -4.08 -12.33 -21.87
C SER A 15 -4.97 -12.00 -20.69
N THR A 16 -5.20 -12.97 -19.81
CA THR A 16 -5.67 -12.67 -18.47
C THR A 16 -4.52 -11.90 -17.83
N ALA A 17 -4.51 -10.58 -18.01
CA ALA A 17 -3.83 -9.69 -17.09
C ALA A 17 -4.39 -10.09 -15.72
N HIS A 18 -3.54 -10.70 -14.89
CA HIS A 18 -3.96 -11.24 -13.61
C HIS A 18 -4.28 -10.02 -12.73
N ALA A 19 -5.57 -9.67 -12.63
CA ALA A 19 -6.00 -8.59 -11.76
C ALA A 19 -5.64 -8.98 -10.32
N VAL A 20 -4.92 -8.11 -9.62
CA VAL A 20 -4.57 -8.35 -8.22
C VAL A 20 -5.85 -8.34 -7.39
N THR A 21 -6.02 -9.33 -6.53
CA THR A 21 -7.14 -9.36 -5.59
C THR A 21 -6.85 -8.48 -4.38
N ALA A 22 -7.90 -7.92 -3.77
CA ALA A 22 -7.78 -7.18 -2.52
C ALA A 22 -7.07 -8.00 -1.43
N GLU A 23 -7.38 -9.30 -1.31
CA GLU A 23 -6.73 -10.19 -0.36
C GLU A 23 -5.23 -10.35 -0.61
N GLN A 24 -4.83 -10.50 -1.88
CA GLN A 24 -3.44 -10.57 -2.26
C GLN A 24 -2.71 -9.27 -1.93
N PHE A 25 -3.28 -8.13 -2.30
CA PHE A 25 -2.71 -6.82 -2.00
C PHE A 25 -2.53 -6.62 -0.49
N VAL A 26 -3.56 -6.92 0.33
CA VAL A 26 -3.50 -6.75 1.79
C VAL A 26 -2.38 -7.59 2.39
N ARG A 27 -2.24 -8.85 1.97
CA ARG A 27 -1.17 -9.72 2.43
C ARG A 27 0.20 -9.15 2.07
N ASP A 28 0.42 -8.83 0.80
CA ASP A 28 1.72 -8.43 0.29
C ASP A 28 2.13 -7.03 0.82
N PHE A 29 1.16 -6.12 0.97
CA PHE A 29 1.33 -4.82 1.64
C PHE A 29 1.69 -4.98 3.12
N SER A 30 0.99 -5.86 3.84
CA SER A 30 1.24 -6.07 5.27
C SER A 30 2.62 -6.69 5.50
N GLU A 31 2.99 -7.71 4.71
CA GLU A 31 4.30 -8.36 4.78
C GLU A 31 5.43 -7.37 4.46
N GLN A 32 5.28 -6.58 3.39
CA GLN A 32 6.28 -5.58 3.06
C GLN A 32 6.35 -4.44 4.07
N THR A 33 5.23 -4.07 4.70
CA THR A 33 5.20 -3.11 5.81
C THR A 33 6.03 -3.61 6.98
N GLU A 34 5.87 -4.87 7.42
CA GLU A 34 6.66 -5.43 8.52
C GLU A 34 8.17 -5.41 8.24
N ARG A 35 8.56 -5.74 6.99
CA ARG A 35 9.97 -5.68 6.57
C ARG A 35 10.51 -4.25 6.61
N THR A 36 9.72 -3.30 6.11
CA THR A 36 10.05 -1.87 6.08
C THR A 36 10.17 -1.30 7.50
N LEU A 37 9.21 -1.63 8.38
CA LEU A 37 9.22 -1.23 9.79
C LEU A 37 10.46 -1.72 10.52
N LYS A 38 10.88 -2.97 10.29
CA LYS A 38 12.11 -3.51 10.88
C LYS A 38 13.32 -2.67 10.48
N TYR A 39 13.50 -2.42 9.18
CA TYR A 39 14.62 -1.63 8.66
C TYR A 39 14.62 -0.21 9.23
N ILE A 40 13.49 0.49 9.15
CA ILE A 40 13.34 1.87 9.63
C ILE A 40 13.55 1.95 11.15
N ASN A 41 13.02 1.00 11.93
CA ASN A 41 13.19 1.01 13.38
C ASN A 41 14.64 0.72 13.79
N ASP A 42 15.36 -0.17 13.10
CA ASP A 42 16.78 -0.43 13.35
C ASP A 42 17.62 0.85 13.10
N GLU A 43 17.39 1.54 11.99
CA GLU A 43 18.05 2.82 11.68
C GLU A 43 17.73 3.87 12.75
N ARG A 44 16.44 4.07 13.05
CA ARG A 44 16.00 5.09 14.01
C ARG A 44 16.48 4.81 15.42
N ALA A 45 16.54 3.54 15.84
CA ALA A 45 17.10 3.14 17.12
C ALA A 45 18.59 3.52 17.21
N SER A 46 19.36 3.31 16.14
CA SER A 46 20.78 3.68 16.08
C SER A 46 21.01 5.19 16.21
N GLU A 47 20.04 5.99 15.78
CA GLU A 47 20.06 7.46 15.86
C GLU A 47 19.39 8.01 17.12
N GLY A 48 18.86 7.16 18.00
CA GLY A 48 18.11 7.58 19.19
C GLY A 48 16.78 8.28 18.88
N LYS A 49 16.20 8.04 17.70
CA LYS A 49 14.92 8.60 17.27
C LYS A 49 13.74 7.73 17.77
N ARG A 50 12.56 8.35 17.88
CA ARG A 50 11.31 7.66 18.25
C ARG A 50 10.94 6.60 17.21
N LEU A 51 10.65 5.38 17.63
CA LEU A 51 10.33 4.26 16.75
C LEU A 51 8.88 4.28 16.27
N TYR A 52 8.62 3.59 15.16
CA TYR A 52 7.28 3.18 14.74
C TYR A 52 6.78 1.99 15.59
N CYS A 53 5.56 1.54 15.35
CA CYS A 53 5.07 0.25 15.82
C CYS A 53 5.99 -0.89 15.36
N GLU A 54 6.08 -1.96 16.15
CA GLU A 54 6.93 -3.12 15.82
C GLU A 54 6.36 -3.95 14.65
N LYS A 55 5.03 -4.04 14.58
CA LYS A 55 4.27 -4.74 13.55
C LYS A 55 2.86 -4.19 13.44
N LEU A 56 2.19 -4.48 12.33
CA LEU A 56 0.76 -4.19 12.19
C LEU A 56 -0.07 -5.14 13.07
N ASN A 57 -1.11 -4.60 13.70
CA ASN A 57 -2.11 -5.38 14.43
C ASN A 57 -3.33 -5.70 13.54
N ASP A 58 -4.23 -6.56 14.02
CA ASP A 58 -5.40 -7.00 13.25
C ASP A 58 -6.32 -5.83 12.85
N GLU A 59 -6.43 -4.79 13.66
CA GLU A 59 -7.23 -3.60 13.36
C GLU A 59 -6.63 -2.79 12.19
N GLN A 60 -5.30 -2.64 12.17
CA GLN A 60 -4.57 -1.97 11.09
C GLN A 60 -4.63 -2.78 9.79
N ILE A 61 -4.58 -4.11 9.87
CA ILE A 61 -4.76 -4.98 8.70
C ILE A 61 -6.19 -4.87 8.16
N ALA A 62 -7.20 -4.87 9.03
CA ALA A 62 -8.60 -4.67 8.65
C ALA A 62 -8.86 -3.29 8.03
N LEU A 63 -8.18 -2.25 8.52
CA LEU A 63 -8.18 -0.91 7.93
C LEU A 63 -7.68 -0.94 6.48
N ILE A 64 -6.53 -1.56 6.24
CA ILE A 64 -5.95 -1.70 4.89
C ILE A 64 -6.90 -2.46 3.98
N ALA A 65 -7.47 -3.57 4.47
CA ALA A 65 -8.45 -4.35 3.72
C ALA A 65 -9.68 -3.53 3.34
N THR A 66 -10.19 -2.71 4.26
CA THR A 66 -11.33 -1.82 4.01
C THR A 66 -11.02 -0.80 2.91
N ALA A 67 -9.80 -0.24 2.90
CA ALA A 67 -9.38 0.75 1.91
C ALA A 67 -9.41 0.21 0.47
N VAL A 68 -9.10 -1.08 0.29
CA VAL A 68 -9.01 -1.71 -1.04
C VAL A 68 -10.20 -2.61 -1.39
N GLN A 69 -11.27 -2.58 -0.59
CA GLN A 69 -12.51 -3.32 -0.90
C GLN A 69 -13.18 -2.81 -2.18
N ASN A 70 -13.08 -1.50 -2.45
CA ASN A 70 -13.53 -0.92 -3.70
C ASN A 70 -12.41 -1.05 -4.75
N PRO A 71 -12.60 -1.78 -5.86
CA PRO A 71 -11.58 -1.89 -6.91
C PRO A 71 -11.24 -0.55 -7.58
N ASP A 72 -12.15 0.43 -7.50
CA ASP A 72 -11.95 1.77 -8.05
C ASP A 72 -11.20 2.71 -7.09
N THR A 73 -10.76 2.24 -5.91
CA THR A 73 -9.95 3.06 -4.99
C THR A 73 -8.64 3.45 -5.67
N THR A 74 -8.39 4.76 -5.72
CA THR A 74 -7.13 5.31 -6.22
C THR A 74 -6.01 5.23 -5.18
N VAL A 75 -4.75 5.34 -5.63
CA VAL A 75 -3.58 5.45 -4.74
C VAL A 75 -3.74 6.59 -3.75
N ALA A 76 -4.21 7.77 -4.20
CA ALA A 76 -4.42 8.91 -3.31
C ALA A 76 -5.45 8.64 -2.21
N GLU A 77 -6.58 8.05 -2.57
CA GLU A 77 -7.64 7.69 -1.60
C GLU A 77 -7.15 6.64 -0.59
N PHE A 78 -6.40 5.64 -1.07
CA PHE A 78 -5.78 4.64 -0.21
C PHE A 78 -4.79 5.26 0.77
N VAL A 79 -3.84 6.08 0.28
CA VAL A 79 -2.82 6.73 1.11
C VAL A 79 -3.45 7.66 2.13
N ASP A 80 -4.45 8.45 1.73
CA ASP A 80 -5.14 9.34 2.65
C ASP A 80 -5.90 8.56 3.72
N TYR A 81 -6.69 7.56 3.34
CA TYR A 81 -7.48 6.76 4.28
C TYR A 81 -6.59 5.99 5.26
N VAL A 82 -5.61 5.24 4.75
CA VAL A 82 -4.70 4.44 5.59
C VAL A 82 -3.79 5.36 6.39
N GLY A 83 -3.20 6.38 5.76
CA GLY A 83 -2.31 7.34 6.42
C GLY A 83 -2.97 8.05 7.58
N ASN A 84 -4.25 8.43 7.47
CA ASN A 84 -5.00 9.05 8.56
C ASN A 84 -5.28 8.09 9.73
N ASN A 85 -5.43 6.80 9.48
CA ASN A 85 -5.98 5.87 10.47
C ASN A 85 -4.98 4.83 10.99
N LEU A 86 -3.84 4.64 10.33
CA LEU A 86 -2.88 3.59 10.66
C LEU A 86 -2.26 3.76 12.05
N LYS A 87 -1.85 4.99 12.39
CA LYS A 87 -1.27 5.35 13.70
C LYS A 87 -0.12 4.43 14.14
N CYS A 88 0.69 3.97 13.18
CA CYS A 88 1.86 3.14 13.50
C CYS A 88 2.98 4.01 14.05
N TYR A 89 3.17 5.22 13.52
CA TYR A 89 4.00 6.21 14.17
C TYR A 89 3.26 6.80 15.37
N PRO A 90 3.84 6.76 16.58
CA PRO A 90 3.15 7.15 17.78
C PRO A 90 2.86 8.66 17.81
N GLU A 91 1.62 9.01 18.19
CA GLU A 91 1.13 10.38 18.29
C GLU A 91 1.81 11.14 19.45
N PHE A 92 1.79 12.48 19.40
CA PHE A 92 2.39 13.32 20.46
C PHE A 92 1.41 13.61 21.60
N PHE A 93 0.10 13.62 21.31
CA PHE A 93 -0.95 13.87 22.29
C PHE A 93 -2.14 12.93 22.07
N GLU A 94 -2.54 12.21 23.14
CA GLU A 94 -3.84 11.54 23.28
C GLU A 94 -4.77 12.51 24.06
N PRO A 95 -6.02 12.84 23.69
CA PRO A 95 -6.78 12.67 22.45
C PRO A 95 -7.55 13.96 22.03
N LEU A 96 -7.32 14.48 20.82
CA LEU A 96 -8.35 15.23 20.07
C LEU A 96 -8.69 14.56 18.72
N GLY A 97 -8.10 13.39 18.47
CA GLY A 97 -8.12 12.72 17.18
C GLY A 97 -7.38 13.54 16.11
N ARG A 98 -7.09 12.91 14.96
CA ARG A 98 -6.67 13.64 13.76
C ARG A 98 -7.85 14.38 13.10
N GLU A 99 -9.06 14.22 13.66
CA GLU A 99 -10.33 14.71 13.11
C GLU A 99 -10.62 16.19 13.37
N ASN A 100 -10.01 16.79 14.41
CA ASN A 100 -10.17 18.22 14.71
C ASN A 100 -8.95 19.02 14.23
N LEU A 101 -9.15 20.24 13.72
CA LEU A 101 -8.08 21.11 13.21
C LEU A 101 -6.90 21.26 14.20
N GLY A 102 -7.20 21.35 15.50
CA GLY A 102 -6.18 21.42 16.56
C GLY A 102 -5.44 20.11 16.81
N GLY A 103 -6.10 18.96 16.64
CA GLY A 103 -5.47 17.64 16.73
C GLY A 103 -4.64 17.31 15.49
N PHE A 104 -5.10 17.72 14.31
CA PHE A 104 -4.35 17.60 13.05
C PHE A 104 -3.02 18.35 13.11
N LEU A 105 -3.00 19.62 13.57
CA LEU A 105 -1.76 20.41 13.68
C LEU A 105 -0.75 19.82 14.67
N LEU A 106 -1.21 19.17 15.73
CA LEU A 106 -0.34 18.58 16.76
C LEU A 106 0.19 17.19 16.36
N ASN A 107 -0.59 16.43 15.58
CA ASN A 107 -0.23 15.09 15.13
C ASN A 107 0.17 15.04 13.64
N THR A 108 0.35 16.19 12.98
CA THR A 108 0.78 16.27 11.56
C THR A 108 2.05 15.47 11.33
N LYS A 109 3.00 15.51 12.28
CA LYS A 109 4.24 14.72 12.16
C LYS A 109 3.96 13.22 12.14
N ALA A 110 3.08 12.72 13.00
CA ALA A 110 2.75 11.29 13.02
C ALA A 110 2.07 10.86 11.72
N TYR A 111 1.12 11.67 11.23
CA TYR A 111 0.49 11.47 9.93
C TYR A 111 1.50 11.43 8.77
N VAL A 112 2.38 12.43 8.67
CA VAL A 112 3.40 12.48 7.61
C VAL A 112 4.32 11.26 7.67
N MET A 113 4.70 10.82 8.87
CA MET A 113 5.55 9.65 9.05
C MET A 113 4.86 8.35 8.63
N ASP A 114 3.55 8.20 8.89
CA ASP A 114 2.76 7.06 8.40
C ASP A 114 2.64 7.11 6.86
N VAL A 115 2.34 8.27 6.28
CA VAL A 115 2.22 8.47 4.83
C VAL A 115 3.53 8.15 4.09
N LEU A 116 4.67 8.61 4.61
CA LEU A 116 5.98 8.31 4.01
C LEU A 116 6.25 6.80 4.00
N MET A 117 5.95 6.11 5.10
CA MET A 117 6.12 4.66 5.18
C MET A 117 5.18 3.93 4.21
N ILE A 118 3.92 4.38 4.06
CA ILE A 118 2.99 3.81 3.08
C ILE A 118 3.53 3.98 1.65
N HIS A 119 4.02 5.17 1.29
CA HIS A 119 4.61 5.39 -0.04
C HIS A 119 5.85 4.52 -0.28
N GLU A 120 6.72 4.34 0.72
CA GLU A 120 7.90 3.48 0.61
C GLU A 120 7.52 2.01 0.38
N VAL A 121 6.47 1.52 1.06
CA VAL A 121 5.93 0.17 0.85
C VAL A 121 5.34 0.04 -0.56
N LEU A 122 4.54 1.00 -1.00
CA LEU A 122 3.93 0.99 -2.35
C LEU A 122 4.99 1.05 -3.45
N GLU A 123 6.00 1.91 -3.30
CA GLU A 123 7.12 2.02 -4.21
C GLU A 123 7.88 0.69 -4.30
N THR A 124 8.17 0.07 -3.16
CA THR A 124 8.83 -1.23 -3.14
C THR A 124 8.00 -2.27 -3.88
N LEU A 125 6.71 -2.38 -3.56
CA LEU A 125 5.83 -3.36 -4.20
C LEU A 125 5.65 -3.14 -5.71
N ASN A 126 5.94 -1.94 -6.20
CA ASN A 126 5.86 -1.54 -7.60
C ASN A 126 7.26 -1.42 -8.23
N GLU A 127 8.18 -2.30 -7.84
CA GLU A 127 9.54 -2.39 -8.40
C GLU A 127 10.41 -1.12 -8.27
N GLY A 128 10.17 -0.31 -7.24
CA GLY A 128 10.85 0.98 -7.05
C GLY A 128 10.19 2.13 -7.82
N ARG A 129 9.03 1.91 -8.45
CA ARG A 129 8.23 2.98 -9.07
C ARG A 129 7.23 3.51 -8.06
N SER A 130 7.28 4.81 -7.74
CA SER A 130 6.20 5.44 -7.00
C SER A 130 4.94 5.48 -7.90
N PRO A 131 3.83 4.81 -7.51
CA PRO A 131 2.62 4.81 -8.33
C PRO A 131 1.97 6.20 -8.34
N HIS A 132 1.33 6.57 -9.46
CA HIS A 132 0.67 7.88 -9.58
C HIS A 132 -0.61 7.92 -8.74
N ASP A 133 -0.89 9.07 -8.13
CA ASP A 133 -2.05 9.30 -7.25
C ASP A 133 -3.41 8.87 -7.83
N SER A 134 -3.56 8.96 -9.15
CA SER A 134 -4.79 8.61 -9.88
C SER A 134 -4.85 7.17 -10.39
N GLU A 135 -3.77 6.39 -10.24
CA GLU A 135 -3.80 4.96 -10.56
C GLU A 135 -4.71 4.22 -9.58
N LEU A 136 -5.40 3.18 -10.04
CA LEU A 136 -6.14 2.29 -9.16
C LEU A 136 -5.15 1.47 -8.32
N ILE A 137 -5.37 1.40 -7.01
CA ILE A 137 -4.41 0.79 -6.08
C ILE A 137 -4.10 -0.66 -6.45
N LEU A 138 -5.13 -1.42 -6.85
CA LEU A 138 -4.99 -2.83 -7.26
C LEU A 138 -4.37 -3.02 -8.65
N GLU A 139 -4.31 -1.97 -9.46
CA GLU A 139 -3.65 -1.99 -10.77
C GLU A 139 -2.23 -1.43 -10.73
N SER A 140 -1.90 -0.68 -9.67
CA SER A 140 -0.62 0.02 -9.50
C SER A 140 0.55 -0.90 -9.08
N TYR A 141 0.29 -2.19 -8.89
CA TYR A 141 1.14 -3.14 -8.18
C TYR A 141 1.42 -4.42 -8.99
N ASP A 142 2.66 -4.91 -8.96
CA ASP A 142 3.03 -6.23 -9.54
C ASP A 142 2.87 -7.36 -8.50
N PRO A 143 1.87 -8.27 -8.65
CA PRO A 143 1.59 -9.36 -7.72
C PRO A 143 2.74 -10.35 -7.49
N TYR A 144 3.77 -10.34 -8.32
CA TYR A 144 4.89 -11.27 -8.25
C TYR A 144 6.18 -10.63 -7.72
N TYR A 145 6.22 -9.31 -7.54
CA TYR A 145 7.45 -8.63 -7.17
C TYR A 145 7.97 -9.05 -5.79
N LEU A 146 7.09 -9.10 -4.79
CA LEU A 146 7.48 -9.49 -3.43
C LEU A 146 8.08 -10.92 -3.41
N GLU A 147 7.45 -11.85 -4.13
CA GLU A 147 7.95 -13.23 -4.27
C GLU A 147 9.35 -13.26 -4.91
N ARG A 148 9.58 -12.46 -5.98
CA ARG A 148 10.90 -12.35 -6.63
C ARG A 148 11.94 -11.75 -5.68
N LEU A 149 11.59 -10.70 -4.95
CA LEU A 149 12.46 -10.04 -3.99
C LEU A 149 12.90 -11.01 -2.89
N LEU A 150 11.97 -11.79 -2.32
CA LEU A 150 12.25 -12.77 -1.28
C LEU A 150 13.14 -13.93 -1.77
N LYS A 151 13.00 -14.34 -3.03
CA LYS A 151 13.87 -15.37 -3.64
C LYS A 151 15.29 -14.90 -3.94
N SER A 152 15.53 -13.59 -3.96
CA SER A 152 16.82 -12.99 -4.31
C SER A 152 17.73 -12.69 -3.11
N GLN A 153 17.22 -12.85 -1.89
CA GLN A 153 17.92 -12.63 -0.61
C GLN A 153 18.41 -13.95 -0.03
#